data_AF-A0A2G6MXG1-F1
#
_entry.id   AF-A0A2G6MXG1-F1
#
_cell.length_a   1.000
_cell.length_b   1.000
_cell.length_c   1.000
_cell.angle_alpha   90.00
_cell.angle_beta   90.00
_cell.angle_gamma   90.00
#
_symmetry.space_group_name_H-M   'P 1'
#
loop_
_entity.id
_entity.type
_entity.pdbx_description
1 polymer ?
#
loop_
_entity_poly.entity_id
_entity_poly.type
_entity_poly.pdbx_seq_one_letter_code
_entity_poly.pdbx_strand_id
1 'polypeptide(L)'
;MGNDKKTIELTIRSDGYRAGLRGRQSVRTTFKLTPRCIDALSVLSGQLGIKQKSLFDHIIDDMQRLKSFAGEFESTLGLSSARVPKTYVISRKTLDILEQVSKEYRAPRDALVEFSIERIMPLIQEEKKKHERRKRLLDRVGELDRKGRELLEEASRVLDQDDPVLDRIYLMYRAIDNGCNDVNGIIDKGRRLEGFDL
;
A
#
# COMPACT_ATOMS: atom_id res chain seq x y z
N MET A 1 -12.10 -56.39 9.97
CA MET A 1 -12.67 -55.39 10.90
C MET A 1 -12.07 -55.67 12.27
N GLY A 2 -11.40 -54.80 13.02
CA GLY A 2 -10.95 -53.41 12.88
C GLY A 2 -9.85 -53.21 13.95
N ASN A 3 -8.64 -52.87 13.52
CA ASN A 3 -7.97 -51.56 13.68
C ASN A 3 -7.60 -51.17 15.13
N ASP A 4 -6.40 -51.57 15.51
CA ASP A 4 -5.62 -51.07 16.65
C ASP A 4 -5.46 -49.54 16.56
N LYS A 5 -6.13 -48.81 17.45
CA LYS A 5 -5.81 -47.39 17.68
C LYS A 5 -4.69 -47.28 18.70
N LYS A 6 -3.45 -47.22 18.21
CA LYS A 6 -2.33 -46.66 18.97
C LYS A 6 -2.57 -45.17 19.18
N THR A 7 -2.81 -44.79 20.44
CA THR A 7 -2.77 -43.39 20.89
C THR A 7 -1.34 -42.87 20.73
N ILE A 8 -1.13 -42.02 19.74
CA ILE A 8 0.15 -41.32 19.54
C ILE A 8 0.13 -40.09 20.46
N GLU A 9 0.89 -40.17 21.55
CA GLU A 9 1.29 -39.02 22.36
C GLU A 9 2.07 -38.04 21.49
N LEU A 10 1.41 -36.95 21.07
CA LEU A 10 2.06 -35.85 20.39
C LEU A 10 2.63 -34.89 21.44
N THR A 11 3.85 -35.18 21.89
CA THR A 11 4.69 -34.23 22.63
C THR A 11 5.04 -33.07 21.70
N ILE A 12 4.23 -32.00 21.75
CA ILE A 12 4.48 -30.75 21.05
C ILE A 12 5.74 -30.13 21.66
N ARG A 13 6.86 -30.21 20.93
CA ARG A 13 8.05 -29.37 21.14
C ARG A 13 7.66 -27.91 20.96
N SER A 14 7.41 -27.23 22.07
CA SER A 14 6.86 -25.88 22.18
C SER A 14 7.85 -24.74 21.87
N ASP A 15 9.12 -25.06 21.56
CA ASP A 15 10.16 -24.03 21.38
C ASP A 15 10.16 -23.38 20.00
N GLY A 16 9.80 -24.11 18.93
CA GLY A 16 9.79 -23.57 17.56
C GLY A 16 8.66 -22.56 17.30
N TYR A 17 7.49 -22.77 17.91
CA TYR A 17 6.33 -21.89 17.73
C TYR A 17 6.51 -20.54 18.45
N ARG A 18 7.22 -20.52 19.59
CA ARG A 18 7.48 -19.29 20.37
C ARG A 18 8.49 -18.36 19.69
N ALA A 19 9.48 -18.90 18.99
CA ALA A 19 10.47 -18.12 18.23
C ALA A 19 9.81 -17.37 17.05
N GLY A 20 8.91 -18.02 16.32
CA GLY A 20 8.16 -17.40 15.22
C GLY A 20 7.20 -16.29 15.66
N LEU A 21 6.65 -16.38 16.88
CA LEU A 21 5.79 -15.34 17.47
C LEU A 21 6.59 -14.12 17.96
N ARG A 22 7.82 -14.33 18.46
CA ARG A 22 8.71 -13.25 18.92
C ARG A 22 9.19 -12.33 17.79
N GLY A 23 9.46 -12.87 16.60
CA GLY A 23 9.85 -12.07 15.42
C GLY A 23 8.74 -11.18 14.88
N ARG A 24 7.47 -11.56 15.10
CA ARG A 24 6.28 -10.79 14.70
C ARG A 24 5.89 -9.69 15.69
N GLN A 25 6.53 -9.66 16.87
CA GLN A 25 6.25 -8.65 17.89
C GLN A 25 6.50 -7.25 17.32
N SER A 26 5.48 -6.40 17.48
CA SER A 26 5.56 -4.99 17.08
C SER A 26 6.39 -4.21 18.10
N VAL A 27 7.34 -3.41 17.62
CA VAL A 27 8.15 -2.50 18.43
C VAL A 27 8.04 -1.08 17.87
N ARG A 28 8.15 -0.08 18.76
CA ARG A 28 8.20 1.35 18.36
C ARG A 28 9.65 1.78 18.27
N THR A 29 10.04 2.32 17.12
CA THR A 29 11.39 2.83 16.87
C THR A 29 11.30 4.21 16.26
N THR A 30 12.16 5.12 16.72
CA THR A 30 12.26 6.47 16.17
C THR A 30 13.44 6.55 15.22
N PHE A 31 13.18 7.02 14.00
CA PHE A 31 14.19 7.31 12.98
C PHE A 31 14.23 8.81 12.73
N LYS A 32 15.41 9.37 12.44
CA LYS A 32 15.53 10.74 11.91
C LYS A 32 15.54 10.66 10.39
N LEU A 33 14.42 11.03 9.76
CA LEU A 33 14.23 10.91 8.32
C LEU A 33 14.00 12.29 7.68
N THR A 34 14.34 12.43 6.41
CA THR A 34 13.92 13.60 5.61
C THR A 34 12.38 13.67 5.54
N PRO A 35 11.79 14.88 5.45
CA PRO A 35 10.35 15.03 5.20
C PRO A 35 9.88 14.26 3.97
N ARG A 36 10.67 14.28 2.88
CA ARG A 36 10.39 13.54 1.64
C ARG A 36 10.24 12.03 1.86
N CYS A 37 11.12 11.42 2.66
CA CYS A 37 11.01 10.00 3.01
C CYS A 37 9.77 9.70 3.86
N ILE A 38 9.42 10.59 4.79
CA ILE A 38 8.21 10.45 5.63
C ILE A 38 6.95 10.51 4.77
N ASP A 39 6.91 11.46 3.84
CA ASP A 39 5.81 11.65 2.91
C ASP A 39 5.69 10.46 1.96
N ALA A 40 6.81 9.94 1.45
CA ALA A 40 6.83 8.76 0.60
C ALA A 40 6.21 7.54 1.30
N LEU A 41 6.59 7.28 2.56
CA LEU A 41 6.00 6.22 3.37
C LEU A 41 4.50 6.42 3.60
N SER A 42 4.08 7.67 3.86
CA SER A 42 2.68 8.02 4.05
C SER A 42 1.87 7.73 2.78
N VAL A 43 2.34 8.21 1.63
CA VAL A 43 1.74 8.02 0.32
C VAL A 43 1.67 6.54 -0.05
N LEU A 44 2.78 5.81 0.06
CA LEU A 44 2.84 4.37 -0.24
C LEU A 44 1.85 3.58 0.61
N SER A 45 1.78 3.86 1.92
CA SER A 45 0.85 3.17 2.81
C SER A 45 -0.62 3.45 2.48
N GLY A 46 -0.93 4.68 2.05
CA GLY A 46 -2.28 5.09 1.65
C GLY A 46 -2.71 4.51 0.30
N GLN A 47 -1.81 4.47 -0.68
CA GLN A 47 -2.13 4.07 -2.05
C GLN A 47 -2.12 2.56 -2.25
N LEU A 48 -1.17 1.85 -1.65
CA LEU A 48 -1.03 0.41 -1.81
C LEU A 48 -1.94 -0.38 -0.85
N GLY A 49 -2.62 0.31 0.08
CA GLY A 49 -3.40 -0.34 1.14
C GLY A 49 -2.54 -1.17 2.11
N ILE A 50 -1.22 -0.98 2.07
CA ILE A 50 -0.26 -1.70 2.89
C ILE A 50 -0.07 -0.93 4.19
N LYS A 51 -0.21 -1.62 5.33
CA LYS A 51 0.10 -1.03 6.64
C LYS A 51 1.56 -0.60 6.69
N GLN A 52 1.85 0.57 7.26
CA GLN A 52 3.23 1.09 7.37
C GLN A 52 4.20 0.07 7.97
N LYS A 53 3.80 -0.69 9.01
CA LYS A 53 4.61 -1.79 9.56
C LYS A 53 5.03 -2.79 8.48
N SER A 54 4.08 -3.29 7.71
CA SER A 54 4.31 -4.28 6.66
C SER A 54 5.17 -3.70 5.54
N LEU A 55 4.99 -2.41 5.21
CA LEU A 55 5.84 -1.72 4.27
C LEU A 55 7.30 -1.73 4.75
N PHE A 56 7.58 -1.30 5.98
CA PHE A 56 8.92 -1.39 6.56
C PHE A 56 9.48 -2.82 6.54
N ASP A 57 8.68 -3.80 6.93
CA ASP A 57 9.11 -5.20 6.95
C ASP A 57 9.56 -5.67 5.55
N HIS A 58 8.81 -5.32 4.49
CA HIS A 58 9.17 -5.65 3.10
C HIS A 58 10.42 -4.92 2.62
N ILE A 59 10.50 -3.61 2.87
CA ILE A 59 11.61 -2.77 2.43
C ILE A 59 12.94 -3.26 3.01
N ILE A 60 12.95 -3.60 4.30
CA ILE A 60 14.16 -4.03 5.00
C ILE A 60 14.50 -5.50 4.71
N ASP A 61 13.51 -6.39 4.54
CA ASP A 61 13.78 -7.76 4.10
C ASP A 61 14.42 -7.78 2.69
N ASP A 62 13.96 -6.93 1.78
CA ASP A 62 14.57 -6.76 0.45
C ASP A 62 15.95 -6.10 0.52
N MET A 63 16.16 -5.20 1.49
CA MET A 63 17.48 -4.68 1.79
C MET A 63 18.43 -5.85 2.13
N GLN A 64 18.14 -6.69 3.11
CA GLN A 64 19.05 -7.79 3.48
C GLN A 64 19.49 -8.69 2.30
N ARG A 65 18.65 -8.84 1.27
CA ARG A 65 18.94 -9.67 0.09
C ARG A 65 19.93 -9.03 -0.88
N LEU A 66 20.09 -7.71 -0.88
CA LEU A 66 20.83 -6.99 -1.91
C LEU A 66 22.25 -6.64 -1.48
N LYS A 67 23.21 -7.57 -1.58
CA LYS A 67 24.60 -7.39 -1.07
C LYS A 67 25.38 -6.13 -1.55
N SER A 68 24.88 -5.35 -2.51
CA SER A 68 25.54 -4.23 -3.20
C SER A 68 25.45 -2.85 -2.51
N PHE A 69 24.97 -2.75 -1.27
CA PHE A 69 24.72 -1.45 -0.60
C PHE A 69 25.90 -0.49 -0.47
N ALA A 70 27.13 -1.01 -0.37
CA ALA A 70 28.29 -0.20 0.01
C ALA A 70 28.62 0.91 -1.02
N GLY A 71 28.33 0.71 -2.31
CA GLY A 71 28.67 1.68 -3.36
C GLY A 71 27.60 2.72 -3.68
N GLU A 72 26.32 2.45 -3.40
CA GLU A 72 25.19 3.33 -3.74
C GLU A 72 24.82 4.32 -2.61
N PHE A 73 25.39 4.09 -1.41
CA PHE A 73 25.07 4.85 -0.21
C PHE A 73 25.59 6.30 -0.26
N GLU A 74 26.82 6.48 -0.73
CA GLU A 74 27.47 7.80 -0.80
C GLU A 74 26.88 8.70 -1.90
N SER A 75 26.40 8.12 -3.00
CA SER A 75 25.82 8.88 -4.11
C SER A 75 24.37 9.32 -3.88
N THR A 76 23.60 8.58 -3.07
CA THR A 76 22.15 8.80 -2.88
C THR A 76 21.82 9.67 -1.66
N LEU A 77 22.65 9.64 -0.61
CA LEU A 77 22.39 10.37 0.65
C LEU A 77 22.90 11.82 0.66
N GLY A 78 23.48 12.27 -0.45
CA GLY A 78 23.75 13.68 -0.67
C GLY A 78 22.45 14.43 -0.84
N LEU A 79 21.93 15.05 0.23
CA LEU A 79 21.30 16.37 0.24
C LEU A 79 20.93 16.77 1.69
N SER A 80 21.46 17.93 2.08
CA SER A 80 21.36 18.64 3.36
C SER A 80 19.94 19.08 3.74
N SER A 81 18.97 18.16 3.80
CA SER A 81 17.64 18.45 4.34
C SER A 81 17.59 18.17 5.85
N ALA A 82 16.89 19.03 6.59
CA ALA A 82 16.74 18.88 8.03
C ALA A 82 15.95 17.59 8.34
N ARG A 83 16.64 16.56 8.85
CA ARG A 83 15.99 15.31 9.29
C ARG A 83 15.14 15.56 10.52
N VAL A 84 13.91 15.04 10.51
CA VAL A 84 12.98 15.15 11.63
C VAL A 84 12.76 13.78 12.29
N PRO A 85 12.64 13.70 13.63
CA PRO A 85 12.39 12.45 14.31
C PRO A 85 10.95 11.99 14.07
N LYS A 86 10.77 10.74 13.63
CA LYS A 86 9.47 10.11 13.45
C LYS A 86 9.47 8.70 14.02
N THR A 87 8.48 8.39 14.86
CA THR A 87 8.32 7.07 15.47
C THR A 87 7.39 6.20 14.65
N TYR A 88 7.88 5.03 14.25
CA TYR A 88 7.12 4.02 13.51
C TYR A 88 6.98 2.73 14.32
N VAL A 89 5.96 1.95 13.98
CA VAL A 89 5.79 0.59 14.48
C VAL A 89 6.32 -0.38 13.44
N ILE A 90 7.32 -1.18 13.80
CA ILE A 90 7.97 -2.18 12.91
C ILE A 90 8.00 -3.55 13.60
N SER A 91 8.31 -4.63 12.86
CA SER A 91 8.57 -5.91 13.50
C SER A 91 9.93 -5.92 14.23
N ARG A 92 10.04 -6.69 15.32
CA ARG A 92 11.34 -6.87 16.00
C ARG A 92 12.38 -7.46 15.04
N LYS A 93 11.98 -8.44 14.21
CA LYS A 93 12.84 -9.02 13.18
C LYS A 93 13.46 -7.95 12.27
N THR A 94 12.65 -7.00 11.80
CA THR A 94 13.11 -5.90 10.95
C THR A 94 14.10 -4.98 11.66
N LEU A 95 13.89 -4.69 12.95
CA LEU A 95 14.86 -3.93 13.73
C LEU A 95 16.19 -4.68 13.88
N ASP A 96 16.14 -5.98 14.16
CA ASP A 96 17.32 -6.83 14.32
C ASP A 96 18.13 -6.90 13.02
N ILE A 97 17.45 -7.08 11.87
CA ILE A 97 18.07 -7.05 10.54
C ILE A 97 18.74 -5.70 10.30
N LEU A 98 18.04 -4.59 10.58
CA LEU A 98 18.57 -3.25 10.37
C LEU A 98 19.82 -2.99 11.24
N GLU A 99 19.84 -3.49 12.48
CA GLU A 99 21.03 -3.42 13.35
C GLU A 99 22.19 -4.26 12.83
N GLN A 100 21.92 -5.44 12.29
CA GLN A 100 22.94 -6.28 11.68
C GLN A 100 23.56 -5.61 10.45
N VAL A 101 22.73 -5.12 9.53
CA VAL A 101 23.17 -4.43 8.30
C VAL A 101 23.91 -3.14 8.66
N SER A 102 23.44 -2.38 9.64
CA SER A 102 24.11 -1.18 10.13
C SER A 102 25.55 -1.46 10.61
N LYS A 103 25.77 -2.57 11.32
CA LYS A 103 27.10 -3.00 11.77
C LYS A 103 27.96 -3.49 10.61
N GLU A 104 27.39 -4.30 9.72
CA GLU A 104 28.09 -4.90 8.59
C GLU A 104 28.62 -3.84 7.62
N TYR A 105 27.80 -2.84 7.30
CA TYR A 105 28.12 -1.78 6.34
C TYR A 105 28.59 -0.48 6.99
N ARG A 106 28.73 -0.43 8.33
CA ARG A 106 29.11 0.75 9.11
C ARG A 106 28.28 2.00 8.77
N ALA A 107 26.99 1.79 8.49
CA ALA A 107 26.06 2.83 8.07
C ALA A 107 25.01 3.10 9.17
N PRO A 108 24.61 4.37 9.42
CA PRO A 108 23.53 4.66 10.35
C PRO A 108 22.22 4.02 9.90
N ARG A 109 21.45 3.47 10.85
CA ARG A 109 20.12 2.87 10.60
C ARG A 109 19.17 3.82 9.86
N ASP A 110 19.18 5.09 10.25
CA ASP A 110 18.35 6.13 9.64
C ASP A 110 18.66 6.27 8.14
N ALA A 111 19.94 6.31 7.79
CA ALA A 111 20.40 6.44 6.42
C ALA A 111 20.09 5.18 5.58
N LEU A 112 20.16 3.98 6.19
CA LEU A 112 19.73 2.72 5.55
C LEU A 112 18.24 2.72 5.23
N VAL A 113 17.42 3.23 6.15
CA VAL A 113 15.97 3.38 5.96
C VAL A 113 15.68 4.39 4.85
N GLU A 114 16.29 5.57 4.88
CA GLU A 114 16.13 6.59 3.83
C GLU A 114 16.50 6.03 2.45
N PHE A 115 17.67 5.40 2.34
CA PHE A 115 18.12 4.79 1.10
C PHE A 115 17.10 3.78 0.54
N SER A 116 16.53 2.96 1.42
CA SER A 116 15.58 1.92 0.97
C SER A 116 14.23 2.49 0.56
N ILE A 117 13.81 3.60 1.17
CA ILE A 117 12.62 4.35 0.75
C ILE A 117 12.87 4.99 -0.62
N GLU A 118 14.04 5.59 -0.84
CA GLU A 118 14.42 6.21 -2.10
C GLU A 118 14.39 5.23 -3.27
N ARG A 119 14.79 3.97 -3.06
CA ARG A 119 14.71 2.92 -4.09
C ARG A 119 13.29 2.59 -4.56
N ILE A 120 12.27 2.99 -3.81
CA ILE A 120 10.85 2.75 -4.12
C ILE A 120 10.22 3.98 -4.77
N MET A 121 10.92 5.13 -4.81
CA MET A 121 10.45 6.33 -5.50
C MET A 121 10.05 6.10 -6.96
N PRO A 122 10.78 5.29 -7.77
CA PRO A 122 10.35 4.98 -9.12
C PRO A 122 8.96 4.33 -9.18
N LEU A 123 8.61 3.49 -8.22
CA LEU A 123 7.28 2.86 -8.13
C LEU A 123 6.19 3.91 -7.81
N ILE A 124 6.49 4.88 -6.95
CA ILE A 124 5.58 6.01 -6.67
C ILE A 124 5.36 6.83 -7.93
N GLN A 125 6.43 7.10 -8.70
CA GLN A 125 6.34 7.83 -9.96
C GLN A 125 5.47 7.11 -10.99
N GLU A 126 5.62 5.80 -11.14
CA GLU A 126 4.78 5.00 -12.02
C GLU A 126 3.31 5.02 -11.60
N GLU A 127 3.03 4.91 -10.29
CA GLU A 127 1.66 4.96 -9.79
C GLU A 127 1.05 6.36 -9.98
N LYS A 128 1.81 7.44 -9.80
CA LYS A 128 1.38 8.81 -10.13
C LYS A 128 1.01 8.92 -11.61
N LYS A 129 1.82 8.38 -12.51
CA LYS A 129 1.51 8.34 -13.96
C LYS A 129 0.24 7.54 -14.27
N LYS A 130 0.00 6.42 -13.58
CA LYS A 130 -1.25 5.64 -13.72
C LYS A 130 -2.45 6.44 -13.22
N HIS A 131 -2.33 7.10 -12.07
CA HIS A 131 -3.35 7.97 -11.50
C HIS A 131 -3.75 9.10 -12.46
N GLU A 132 -2.77 9.79 -13.05
CA GLU A 132 -3.03 10.82 -14.07
C GLU A 132 -3.74 10.25 -15.31
N ARG A 133 -3.42 9.03 -15.73
CA ARG A 133 -4.17 8.35 -16.80
C ARG A 133 -5.63 8.09 -16.42
N ARG A 134 -5.88 7.66 -15.18
CA ARG A 134 -7.25 7.39 -14.67
C ARG A 134 -8.06 8.69 -14.62
N LYS A 135 -7.47 9.79 -14.15
CA LYS A 135 -8.13 11.11 -14.08
C LYS A 135 -8.61 11.61 -15.43
N ARG A 136 -7.86 11.38 -16.51
CA ARG A 136 -8.29 11.76 -17.86
C ARG A 136 -9.58 11.09 -18.33
N LEU A 137 -10.01 10.01 -17.67
CA LEU A 137 -11.26 9.33 -17.97
C LEU A 137 -12.43 9.80 -17.10
N LEU A 138 -12.21 10.60 -16.05
CA LEU A 138 -13.27 11.06 -15.15
C LEU A 138 -14.38 11.80 -15.89
N ASP A 139 -14.00 12.71 -16.80
CA ASP A 139 -14.97 13.51 -17.55
C ASP A 139 -15.91 12.59 -18.36
N ARG A 140 -15.34 11.56 -19.01
CA ARG A 140 -16.12 10.57 -19.78
C ARG A 140 -16.99 9.68 -18.90
N VAL A 141 -16.54 9.36 -17.69
CA VAL A 141 -17.33 8.60 -16.70
C VAL A 141 -18.50 9.45 -16.21
N GLY A 142 -18.28 10.74 -15.91
CA GLY A 142 -19.35 11.66 -15.54
C GLY A 142 -20.37 11.88 -16.67
N GLU A 143 -19.91 11.95 -17.93
CA GLU A 143 -20.81 11.99 -19.08
C GLU A 143 -21.69 10.74 -19.21
N LEU A 144 -21.13 9.55 -18.92
CA LEU A 144 -21.90 8.30 -18.96
C LEU A 144 -22.98 8.27 -17.88
N ASP A 145 -22.66 8.67 -16.63
CA ASP A 145 -23.66 8.76 -15.56
C ASP A 145 -24.79 9.73 -15.93
N ARG A 146 -24.44 10.93 -16.43
CA ARG A 146 -25.43 11.93 -16.86
C ARG A 146 -26.36 11.38 -17.94
N LYS A 147 -25.81 10.76 -18.99
CA LYS A 147 -26.61 10.17 -20.08
C LYS A 147 -27.48 9.01 -19.60
N GLY A 148 -26.95 8.18 -18.69
CA GLY A 148 -27.72 7.09 -18.07
C GLY A 148 -28.91 7.62 -17.26
N ARG A 149 -28.70 8.70 -16.50
CA ARG A 149 -29.75 9.38 -15.74
C ARG A 149 -30.81 10.00 -16.66
N GLU A 150 -30.38 10.71 -17.71
CA GLU A 150 -31.28 11.31 -18.71
C GLU A 150 -32.19 10.26 -19.36
N LEU A 151 -31.63 9.10 -19.76
CA LEU A 151 -32.40 7.99 -20.32
C LEU A 151 -33.41 7.41 -19.33
N LEU A 152 -33.04 7.25 -18.06
CA LEU A 152 -33.95 6.76 -17.02
C LEU A 152 -35.11 7.75 -16.78
N GLU A 153 -34.80 9.04 -16.72
CA GLU A 153 -35.81 10.09 -16.56
C GLU A 153 -36.79 10.11 -17.75
N GLU A 154 -36.28 10.03 -18.99
CA GLU A 154 -37.11 9.95 -20.18
C GLU A 154 -38.01 8.70 -20.17
N ALA A 155 -37.44 7.53 -19.87
CA ALA A 155 -38.19 6.28 -19.76
C ALA A 155 -39.32 6.38 -18.73
N SER A 156 -39.06 7.01 -17.58
CA SER A 156 -40.06 7.17 -16.51
C SER A 156 -41.23 8.11 -16.87
N ARG A 157 -41.05 8.97 -17.89
CA ARG A 157 -42.10 9.88 -18.38
C ARG A 157 -42.93 9.27 -19.49
N VAL A 158 -42.34 8.36 -20.28
CA VAL A 158 -42.95 7.78 -21.48
C VAL A 158 -43.63 6.45 -21.18
N LEU A 159 -43.08 5.67 -20.26
CA LEU A 159 -43.56 4.32 -19.92
C LEU A 159 -44.39 4.35 -18.63
N ASP A 160 -45.33 3.41 -18.54
CA ASP A 160 -46.07 3.17 -17.30
C ASP A 160 -45.15 2.61 -16.21
N GLN A 161 -45.55 2.79 -14.94
CA GLN A 161 -44.73 2.37 -13.80
C GLN A 161 -44.48 0.86 -13.73
N ASP A 162 -45.41 0.05 -14.27
CA ASP A 162 -45.32 -1.40 -14.28
C ASP A 162 -44.72 -1.96 -15.59
N ASP A 163 -44.17 -1.09 -16.45
CA ASP A 163 -43.58 -1.51 -17.72
C ASP A 163 -42.24 -2.24 -17.50
N PRO A 164 -42.07 -3.49 -18.00
CA PRO A 164 -40.86 -4.28 -17.80
C PRO A 164 -39.60 -3.67 -18.47
N VAL A 165 -39.76 -2.79 -19.46
CA VAL A 165 -38.67 -2.05 -20.08
C VAL A 165 -38.16 -0.96 -19.13
N LEU A 166 -39.05 -0.28 -18.41
CA LEU A 166 -38.67 0.71 -17.40
C LEU A 166 -37.83 0.05 -16.29
N ASP A 167 -38.27 -1.10 -15.79
CA ASP A 167 -37.50 -1.91 -14.83
C ASP A 167 -36.10 -2.25 -15.35
N ARG A 168 -36.00 -2.62 -16.63
CA ARG A 168 -34.71 -2.97 -17.23
C ARG A 168 -33.77 -1.77 -17.34
N ILE A 169 -34.30 -0.62 -17.75
CA ILE A 169 -33.55 0.65 -17.83
C ILE A 169 -33.09 1.09 -16.44
N TYR A 170 -33.93 0.97 -15.41
CA TYR A 170 -33.56 1.25 -14.04
C TYR A 170 -32.39 0.37 -13.56
N LEU A 171 -32.43 -0.94 -13.82
CA LEU A 171 -31.32 -1.84 -13.48
C LEU A 171 -30.02 -1.49 -14.22
N MET A 172 -30.12 -1.10 -15.49
CA MET A 172 -28.95 -0.63 -16.27
C MET A 172 -28.36 0.64 -15.66
N TYR A 173 -29.19 1.63 -15.33
CA TYR A 173 -28.74 2.87 -14.70
C TYR A 173 -28.08 2.60 -13.34
N ARG A 174 -28.68 1.74 -12.51
CA ARG A 174 -28.10 1.37 -11.21
C ARG A 174 -26.69 0.76 -11.35
N ALA A 175 -26.46 -0.03 -12.40
CA ALA A 175 -25.13 -0.59 -12.67
C ALA A 175 -24.12 0.49 -13.08
N ILE A 176 -24.56 1.47 -13.89
CA ILE A 176 -23.76 2.64 -14.28
C ILE A 176 -23.42 3.48 -13.04
N ASP A 177 -24.41 3.84 -12.22
CA ASP A 177 -24.25 4.67 -11.03
C ASP A 177 -23.27 4.04 -10.04
N ASN A 178 -23.46 2.76 -9.70
CA ASN A 178 -22.53 2.02 -8.85
C ASN A 178 -21.11 2.00 -9.44
N GLY A 179 -20.97 1.72 -10.74
CA GLY A 179 -19.67 1.70 -11.40
C GLY A 179 -18.97 3.07 -11.40
N CYS A 180 -19.72 4.15 -11.62
CA CYS A 180 -19.21 5.51 -11.56
C CYS A 180 -18.75 5.88 -10.14
N ASN A 181 -19.54 5.51 -9.12
CA ASN A 181 -19.19 5.71 -7.72
C ASN A 181 -17.91 4.94 -7.32
N ASP A 182 -17.77 3.69 -7.77
CA ASP A 182 -16.56 2.89 -7.55
C ASP A 182 -15.32 3.53 -8.20
N VAL A 183 -15.44 3.98 -9.44
CA VAL A 183 -14.36 4.67 -10.16
C VAL A 183 -13.96 5.96 -9.43
N ASN A 184 -14.92 6.78 -9.01
CA ASN A 184 -14.68 7.99 -8.23
C ASN A 184 -13.94 7.66 -6.93
N GLY A 185 -14.38 6.62 -6.20
CA GLY A 185 -13.73 6.18 -4.97
C GLY A 185 -12.28 5.71 -5.17
N ILE A 186 -11.96 5.07 -6.29
CA ILE A 186 -10.58 4.69 -6.64
C ILE A 186 -9.72 5.93 -6.91
N ILE A 187 -10.24 6.89 -7.67
CA ILE A 187 -9.48 8.09 -8.05
C ILE A 187 -9.31 9.03 -6.84
N ASP A 188 -10.32 9.16 -5.98
CA ASP A 188 -10.22 9.97 -4.76
C ASP A 188 -9.18 9.42 -3.78
N LYS A 189 -9.06 8.09 -3.66
CA LYS A 189 -7.94 7.47 -2.93
C LYS A 189 -6.60 7.89 -3.53
N GLY A 190 -6.51 7.90 -4.86
CA GLY A 190 -5.34 8.30 -5.65
C GLY A 190 -4.86 9.75 -5.44
N ARG A 191 -5.73 10.68 -5.02
CA ARG A 191 -5.39 12.12 -4.89
C ARG A 191 -4.21 12.39 -3.95
N ARG A 192 -3.92 11.53 -2.98
CA ARG A 192 -2.76 11.70 -2.09
C ARG A 192 -1.41 11.64 -2.85
N LEU A 193 -1.39 11.11 -4.08
CA LEU A 193 -0.21 11.13 -4.96
C LEU A 193 0.05 12.49 -5.60
N GLU A 194 -0.96 13.37 -5.65
CA GLU A 194 -0.88 14.63 -6.40
C GLU A 194 0.02 15.65 -5.69
N GLY A 195 -0.09 15.73 -4.36
CA GLY A 195 0.74 16.61 -3.52
C GLY A 195 2.11 16.06 -3.14
N PHE A 196 2.53 14.94 -3.73
CA PHE A 196 3.86 14.39 -3.51
C PHE A 196 4.86 15.01 -4.50
N ASP A 197 5.76 15.84 -3.97
CA ASP A 197 6.86 16.46 -4.72
C ASP A 197 7.97 15.43 -4.97
N LEU A 198 8.35 15.30 -6.25
CA LEU A 198 9.35 14.34 -6.72
C LEU A 198 10.76 14.92 -6.68
#